data_AF-M5FMP8-F1
#
_entry.id   AF-M5FMP8-F1
#
_cell.length_a   1.000
_cell.length_b   1.000
_cell.length_c   1.000
_cell.angle_alpha   90.00
_cell.angle_beta   90.00
_cell.angle_gamma   90.00
#
_symmetry.space_group_name_H-M   'P 1'
#
loop_
_entity.id
_entity.type
_entity.pdbx_description
1 polymer ?
#
loop_
_entity_poly.entity_id
_entity_poly.type
_entity_poly.pdbx_seq_one_letter_code
_entity_poly.pdbx_strand_id
1 'polypeptide(L)'
;MTVIAGAAVVDQDGYDNVMMRISAEGSEVLYRQRMPVPVSMWQPWLAWVGQGSGARAHVFANPVVDVAGVKVAPLICYEQLIVWPVLQSMLRRPDVIVATGNGWWTGDTNILAIEKASAQAWASLFGLPLVLALNS
;
A
#
# COMPACT_ATOMS: atom_id res chain seq x y z
N MET A 1 -13.67 12.97 -13.63
CA MET A 1 -13.56 11.56 -13.16
C MET A 1 -12.19 11.39 -12.53
N THR A 2 -12.11 10.74 -11.38
CA THR A 2 -10.85 10.50 -10.67
C THR A 2 -10.64 9.00 -10.56
N VAL A 3 -9.46 8.53 -10.95
CA VAL A 3 -9.03 7.13 -10.84
C VAL A 3 -7.93 7.05 -9.81
N ILE A 4 -7.99 6.01 -8.97
CA ILE A 4 -6.90 5.66 -8.06
C ILE A 4 -6.29 4.36 -8.55
N ALA A 5 -4.98 4.33 -8.75
CA ALA A 5 -4.26 3.17 -9.25
C ALA A 5 -2.95 2.94 -8.48
N GLY A 6 -2.52 1.68 -8.40
CA GLY A 6 -1.17 1.34 -7.95
C GLY A 6 -0.14 1.65 -9.03
N ALA A 7 1.05 2.13 -8.64
CA ALA A 7 2.16 2.39 -9.55
C ALA A 7 3.51 2.23 -8.84
N ALA A 8 4.59 2.17 -9.63
CA ALA A 8 5.95 2.29 -9.13
C ALA A 8 6.56 3.61 -9.62
N VAL A 9 7.10 4.42 -8.72
CA VAL A 9 7.88 5.62 -9.05
C VAL A 9 9.36 5.28 -8.90
N VAL A 10 10.09 5.25 -10.03
CA VAL A 10 11.48 4.78 -10.09
C VAL A 10 12.44 5.96 -10.17
N ASP A 11 13.56 5.87 -9.45
CA ASP A 11 14.70 6.78 -9.55
C ASP A 11 16.04 6.01 -9.54
N GLN A 12 17.15 6.72 -9.44
CA GLN A 12 18.50 6.13 -9.51
C GLN A 12 18.79 5.18 -8.34
N ASP A 13 18.11 5.36 -7.20
CA ASP A 13 18.40 4.67 -5.95
C ASP A 13 17.39 3.56 -5.65
N GLY A 14 16.33 3.41 -6.47
CA GLY A 14 15.32 2.36 -6.32
C GLY A 14 13.94 2.81 -6.79
N TYR A 15 12.91 2.41 -6.04
CA TYR A 15 11.54 2.82 -6.36
C TYR A 15 10.65 2.96 -5.12
N ASP A 16 9.58 3.75 -5.27
CA ASP A 16 8.45 3.76 -4.36
C ASP A 16 7.30 2.95 -4.95
N ASN A 17 6.73 2.06 -4.14
CA ASN A 17 5.43 1.46 -4.44
C ASN A 17 4.34 2.42 -3.95
N VAL A 18 3.50 2.91 -4.85
CA VAL A 18 2.61 4.05 -4.57
C VAL A 18 1.17 3.78 -4.98
N MET A 19 0.26 4.51 -4.35
CA MET A 19 -1.09 4.72 -4.84
C MET A 19 -1.18 6.13 -5.42
N MET A 20 -1.58 6.24 -6.68
CA MET A 20 -1.66 7.49 -7.42
C MET A 20 -3.11 7.87 -7.72
N ARG A 21 -3.38 9.17 -7.67
CA ARG A 21 -4.58 9.79 -8.23
C ARG A 21 -4.30 10.20 -9.67
N ILE A 22 -5.24 9.93 -10.55
CA ILE A 22 -5.22 10.34 -11.95
C ILE A 22 -6.58 10.98 -12.26
N SER A 23 -6.57 12.21 -12.76
CA SER A 23 -7.76 12.93 -13.22
C SER A 23 -7.46 13.74 -14.48
N ALA A 24 -8.44 14.48 -14.99
CA ALA A 24 -8.24 15.34 -16.16
C ALA A 24 -7.26 16.49 -15.89
N GLU A 25 -7.13 16.88 -14.62
CA GLU A 25 -6.29 17.98 -14.14
C GLU A 25 -4.83 17.55 -13.92
N GLY A 26 -4.55 16.23 -13.87
CA GLY A 26 -3.20 15.69 -13.75
C GLY A 26 -3.11 14.39 -12.96
N SER A 27 -1.89 14.04 -12.57
CA SER A 27 -1.60 12.86 -11.74
C SER A 27 -0.77 13.23 -10.52
N GLU A 28 -1.02 12.56 -9.40
CA GLU A 28 -0.36 12.83 -8.11
C GLU A 28 -0.18 11.55 -7.31
N VAL A 29 0.94 11.44 -6.58
CA VAL A 29 1.15 10.37 -5.59
C VAL A 29 0.34 10.69 -4.34
N LEU A 30 -0.71 9.90 -4.09
CA LEU A 30 -1.51 10.03 -2.86
C LEU A 30 -0.81 9.38 -1.67
N TYR A 31 -0.27 8.19 -1.86
CA TYR A 31 0.26 7.36 -0.79
C TYR A 31 1.50 6.62 -1.26
N ARG A 32 2.48 6.49 -0.37
CA ARG A 32 3.68 5.66 -0.56
C ARG A 32 3.64 4.52 0.45
N GLN A 33 3.94 3.30 0.00
CA GLN A 33 3.96 2.12 0.84
C GLN A 33 4.92 2.35 2.03
N ARG A 34 4.40 2.21 3.24
CA ARG A 34 5.17 2.40 4.47
C ARG A 34 6.07 1.21 4.73
N MET A 35 5.56 0.00 4.48
CA MET A 35 6.32 -1.24 4.66
C MET A 35 6.19 -2.19 3.45
N PRO A 36 7.17 -2.17 2.53
CA PRO A 36 7.29 -3.21 1.50
C PRO A 36 7.72 -4.55 2.12
N VAL A 37 7.56 -5.64 1.36
CA VAL A 37 7.95 -6.99 1.81
C VAL A 37 9.45 -7.03 2.10
N PRO A 38 9.90 -7.37 3.33
CA PRO A 38 11.31 -7.48 3.67
C PRO A 38 12.01 -8.51 2.78
N VAL A 39 13.31 -8.31 2.52
CA VAL A 39 14.18 -9.23 1.77
C VAL A 39 13.88 -9.34 0.27
N SER A 40 12.62 -9.29 -0.15
CA SER A 40 12.26 -9.32 -1.56
C SER A 40 12.14 -7.91 -2.14
N MET A 41 11.21 -7.09 -1.64
CA MET A 41 11.00 -5.73 -2.10
C MET A 41 11.95 -4.77 -1.37
N TRP A 42 11.93 -4.78 -0.03
CA TRP A 42 12.75 -3.90 0.78
C TRP A 42 14.08 -4.57 1.15
N GLN A 43 15.16 -4.06 0.58
CA GLN A 43 16.52 -4.58 0.74
C GLN A 43 17.51 -3.44 1.08
N PRO A 44 17.46 -2.89 2.31
CA PRO A 44 18.22 -1.70 2.68
C PRO A 44 19.75 -1.90 2.62
N TRP A 45 20.24 -3.14 2.71
CA TRP A 45 21.67 -3.46 2.66
C TRP A 45 22.29 -3.31 1.26
N LEU A 46 21.50 -3.31 0.18
CA LEU A 46 22.04 -3.14 -1.18
C LEU A 46 22.75 -1.78 -1.36
N ALA A 47 22.27 -0.76 -0.64
CA ALA A 47 22.91 0.55 -0.61
C ALA A 47 24.35 0.50 -0.05
N TRP A 48 24.65 -0.43 0.86
CA TRP A 48 25.98 -0.56 1.45
C TRP A 48 27.02 -1.12 0.47
N VAL A 49 26.57 -1.82 -0.58
CA VAL A 49 27.44 -2.41 -1.61
C VAL A 49 27.35 -1.65 -2.95
N GLY A 50 26.77 -0.45 -2.94
CA GLY A 50 26.65 0.40 -4.14
C GLY A 50 25.74 -0.17 -5.22
N GLN A 51 24.83 -1.08 -4.87
CA GLN A 51 23.81 -1.59 -5.78
C GLN A 51 22.53 -0.76 -5.63
N GLY A 52 21.79 -0.60 -6.73
CA GLY A 52 20.47 0.04 -6.71
C GLY A 52 19.56 -0.64 -5.68
N SER A 53 18.84 0.15 -4.88
CA SER A 53 18.02 -0.38 -3.79
C SER A 53 16.66 -0.85 -4.32
N GLY A 54 16.01 -1.73 -3.56
CA GLY A 54 14.65 -2.19 -3.86
C GLY A 54 13.57 -1.14 -3.56
N ALA A 55 12.37 -1.59 -3.23
CA ALA A 55 11.30 -0.70 -2.77
C ALA A 55 11.71 0.00 -1.48
N ARG A 56 11.48 1.31 -1.40
CA ARG A 56 11.73 2.09 -0.17
C ARG A 56 10.60 1.92 0.84
N ALA A 57 10.98 1.89 2.12
CA ALA A 57 10.05 1.86 3.23
C ALA A 57 9.80 3.28 3.77
N HIS A 58 8.55 3.74 3.68
CA HIS A 58 8.11 5.02 4.21
C HIS A 58 7.55 4.89 5.63
N VAL A 59 8.34 4.32 6.55
CA VAL A 59 7.89 3.84 7.89
C VAL A 59 7.19 4.92 8.74
N PHE A 60 7.38 6.21 8.48
CA PHE A 60 6.70 7.27 9.24
C PHE A 60 5.78 8.15 8.39
N ALA A 61 5.54 7.77 7.13
CA ALA A 61 4.69 8.55 6.24
C ALA A 61 3.23 8.57 6.69
N ASN A 62 2.50 9.53 6.13
CA ASN A 62 1.11 9.78 6.47
C ASN A 62 0.27 8.50 6.29
N PRO A 63 -0.43 8.03 7.35
CA PRO A 63 -1.12 6.75 7.33
C PRO A 63 -2.52 6.83 6.70
N VAL A 64 -2.98 8.02 6.32
CA VAL A 64 -4.28 8.28 5.70
C VAL A 64 -4.16 9.38 4.63
N VAL A 65 -5.03 9.33 3.62
CA VAL A 65 -5.07 10.31 2.53
C VAL A 65 -6.48 10.83 2.35
N ASP A 66 -6.63 12.08 1.88
CA ASP A 66 -7.94 12.62 1.51
C ASP A 66 -8.19 12.36 0.02
N VAL A 67 -9.35 11.77 -0.28
CA VAL A 67 -9.82 11.59 -1.65
C VAL A 67 -11.22 12.17 -1.73
N ALA A 68 -11.33 13.35 -2.34
CA ALA A 68 -12.60 14.05 -2.53
C ALA A 68 -13.40 14.22 -1.22
N GLY A 69 -12.72 14.53 -0.12
CA GLY A 69 -13.32 14.73 1.20
C GLY A 69 -13.56 13.43 1.99
N VAL A 70 -13.15 12.27 1.46
CA VAL A 70 -13.19 10.99 2.17
C VAL A 70 -11.79 10.67 2.68
N LYS A 71 -11.65 10.41 3.98
CA LYS A 71 -10.38 10.02 4.58
C LYS A 71 -10.16 8.52 4.39
N VAL A 72 -9.27 8.19 3.47
CA VAL A 72 -8.93 6.81 3.11
C VAL A 72 -7.76 6.33 3.96
N ALA A 73 -7.83 5.09 4.44
CA ALA A 73 -6.68 4.32 4.93
C ALA A 73 -6.19 3.36 3.84
N PRO A 74 -5.13 3.72 3.11
CA PRO A 74 -4.54 2.85 2.09
C PRO A 74 -3.75 1.73 2.76
N LEU A 75 -3.92 0.50 2.28
CA LEU A 75 -3.11 -0.66 2.67
C LEU A 75 -2.61 -1.37 1.41
N ILE A 76 -1.30 -1.34 1.17
CA ILE A 76 -0.69 -1.98 0.01
C ILE A 76 -0.12 -3.35 0.39
N CYS A 77 -0.67 -4.41 -0.21
CA CYS A 77 -0.15 -5.78 -0.21
C CYS A 77 0.18 -6.23 1.22
N TYR A 78 1.46 -6.41 1.51
CA TYR A 78 2.02 -6.80 2.79
C TYR A 78 1.53 -6.00 4.00
N GLU A 79 1.18 -4.72 3.83
CA GLU A 79 0.65 -3.86 4.91
C GLU A 79 -0.67 -4.39 5.49
N GLN A 80 -1.42 -5.19 4.73
CA GLN A 80 -2.65 -5.83 5.19
C GLN A 80 -2.39 -6.88 6.29
N LEU A 81 -1.15 -7.39 6.37
CA LEU A 81 -0.74 -8.44 7.31
C LEU A 81 -0.08 -7.90 8.58
N ILE A 82 0.37 -6.64 8.56
CA ILE A 82 1.15 -6.05 9.65
C ILE A 82 0.25 -5.20 10.53
N VAL A 83 0.44 -5.30 11.85
CA VAL A 83 -0.37 -4.61 12.86
C VAL A 83 -0.14 -3.08 12.84
N TRP A 84 1.13 -2.65 12.86
CA TRP A 84 1.47 -1.23 13.06
C TRP A 84 0.88 -0.28 11.98
N PRO A 85 0.99 -0.55 10.66
CA PRO A 85 0.44 0.35 9.64
C PRO A 85 -1.06 0.53 9.80
N VAL A 86 -1.77 -0.56 10.10
CA VAL A 86 -3.22 -0.55 10.29
C VAL A 86 -3.59 0.28 11.52
N LEU A 87 -3.01 -0.01 12.69
CA LEU A 87 -3.31 0.74 13.91
C LEU A 87 -2.98 2.23 13.77
N GLN A 88 -1.85 2.56 13.14
CA GLN A 88 -1.48 3.94 12.87
C GLN A 88 -2.51 4.66 11.98
N SER A 89 -3.06 3.99 10.97
CA SER A 89 -4.14 4.53 10.13
C SER A 89 -5.42 4.73 10.95
N MET A 90 -5.82 3.74 11.75
CA MET A 90 -7.05 3.81 12.56
C MET A 90 -7.02 4.90 13.62
N LEU A 91 -5.85 5.20 14.20
CA LEU A 91 -5.67 6.34 15.11
C LEU A 91 -6.03 7.69 14.48
N ARG A 92 -5.98 7.79 13.14
CA ARG A 92 -6.37 8.99 12.39
C ARG A 92 -7.85 9.03 12.01
N ARG A 93 -8.62 8.03 12.43
CA ARG A 93 -10.08 7.87 12.20
C ARG A 93 -10.43 8.02 10.72
N PRO A 94 -10.02 7.05 9.87
CA PRO A 94 -10.39 7.01 8.46
C PRO A 94 -11.86 6.63 8.32
N ASP A 95 -12.45 6.98 7.18
CA ASP A 95 -13.83 6.67 6.82
C ASP A 95 -13.93 5.33 6.08
N VAL A 96 -12.84 4.88 5.43
CA VAL A 96 -12.80 3.67 4.60
C VAL A 96 -11.39 3.09 4.53
N ILE A 97 -11.29 1.76 4.43
CA ILE A 97 -10.05 1.06 4.09
C ILE A 97 -10.05 0.79 2.58
N VAL A 98 -8.95 1.14 1.92
CA VAL A 98 -8.71 0.77 0.51
C VAL A 98 -7.48 -0.13 0.47
N ALA A 99 -7.71 -1.42 0.24
CA ALA A 99 -6.68 -2.44 0.20
C ALA A 99 -6.38 -2.85 -1.25
N THR A 100 -5.10 -2.75 -1.63
CA THR A 100 -4.63 -3.12 -2.97
C THR A 100 -3.60 -4.25 -2.87
N GLY A 101 -3.68 -5.24 -3.74
CA GLY A 101 -2.78 -6.40 -3.73
C GLY A 101 -2.46 -6.86 -5.14
N ASN A 102 -1.29 -7.47 -5.33
CA ASN A 102 -0.85 -7.96 -6.64
C ASN A 102 -0.25 -9.36 -6.50
N GLY A 103 -0.97 -10.35 -7.02
CA GLY A 103 -0.62 -11.77 -6.93
C GLY A 103 -0.23 -12.42 -8.25
N TRP A 104 -0.03 -11.65 -9.33
CA TRP A 104 0.38 -12.21 -10.63
C TRP A 104 1.62 -13.11 -10.55
N TRP A 105 2.52 -12.84 -9.59
CA TRP A 105 3.77 -13.58 -9.36
C TRP A 105 3.62 -14.74 -8.38
N THR A 106 2.44 -14.88 -7.76
CA THR A 106 2.22 -15.77 -6.62
C THR A 106 1.78 -17.18 -7.00
N GLY A 107 1.59 -17.47 -8.30
CA GLY A 107 1.22 -18.79 -8.81
C GLY A 107 0.01 -19.38 -8.05
N ASP A 108 0.13 -20.64 -7.63
CA ASP A 108 -0.90 -21.36 -6.84
C ASP A 108 -0.80 -21.13 -5.32
N THR A 109 -0.08 -20.09 -4.86
CA THR A 109 0.03 -19.83 -3.42
C THR A 109 -1.19 -19.08 -2.87
N ASN A 110 -1.39 -19.18 -1.55
CA ASN A 110 -2.52 -18.55 -0.87
C ASN A 110 -2.30 -17.07 -0.52
N ILE A 111 -1.29 -16.40 -1.08
CA ILE A 111 -0.90 -15.04 -0.67
C ILE A 111 -2.06 -14.06 -0.85
N LEU A 112 -2.70 -14.02 -2.03
CA LEU A 112 -3.86 -13.14 -2.27
C LEU A 112 -5.06 -13.48 -1.39
N ALA A 113 -5.29 -14.77 -1.11
CA ALA A 113 -6.37 -15.18 -0.24
C ALA A 113 -6.15 -14.71 1.20
N ILE A 114 -4.90 -14.80 1.69
CA ILE A 114 -4.51 -14.32 3.02
C ILE A 114 -4.59 -12.80 3.10
N GLU A 115 -4.12 -12.07 2.09
CA GLU A 115 -4.25 -10.61 2.01
C GLU A 115 -5.72 -10.18 2.10
N LYS A 116 -6.57 -10.74 1.22
CA LYS A 116 -8.01 -10.49 1.21
C LYS A 116 -8.65 -10.76 2.57
N ALA A 117 -8.39 -11.93 3.16
CA ALA A 117 -8.95 -12.31 4.45
C ALA A 117 -8.48 -11.36 5.58
N SER A 118 -7.21 -10.94 5.54
CA SER A 118 -6.64 -10.02 6.54
C SER A 118 -7.26 -8.63 6.43
N ALA A 119 -7.41 -8.10 5.21
CA ALA A 119 -8.08 -6.82 4.99
C ALA A 119 -9.54 -6.85 5.45
N GLN A 120 -10.26 -7.94 5.19
CA GLN A 120 -11.63 -8.15 5.67
C GLN A 120 -11.70 -8.21 7.21
N ALA A 121 -10.76 -8.89 7.85
CA ALA A 121 -10.67 -8.97 9.30
C ALA A 121 -10.44 -7.58 9.93
N TRP A 122 -9.53 -6.78 9.37
CA TRP A 122 -9.29 -5.41 9.85
C TRP A 122 -10.51 -4.50 9.67
N ALA A 123 -11.15 -4.55 8.51
CA ALA A 123 -12.37 -3.78 8.25
C ALA A 123 -13.49 -4.14 9.23
N SER A 124 -13.67 -5.44 9.49
CA SER A 124 -14.63 -5.95 10.48
C SER A 124 -14.30 -5.47 11.89
N LEU A 125 -13.03 -5.58 12.31
CA LEU A 125 -12.57 -5.18 13.65
C LEU A 125 -12.84 -3.69 13.94
N PHE A 126 -12.65 -2.82 12.95
CA PHE A 126 -12.83 -1.38 13.11
C PHE A 126 -14.21 -0.87 12.65
N GLY A 127 -15.08 -1.76 12.16
CA GLY A 127 -16.41 -1.39 11.68
C GLY A 127 -16.36 -0.43 10.48
N LEU A 128 -15.36 -0.56 9.62
CA LEU A 128 -15.15 0.32 8.47
C LEU A 128 -15.53 -0.36 7.14
N PRO A 129 -16.05 0.40 6.17
CA PRO A 129 -16.15 -0.06 4.79
C PRO A 129 -14.78 -0.47 4.23
N LEU A 130 -14.79 -1.47 3.34
CA LEU A 130 -13.60 -1.99 2.67
C LEU A 130 -13.78 -1.98 1.15
N VAL A 131 -12.81 -1.39 0.45
CA VAL A 131 -12.65 -1.50 -0.99
C VAL A 131 -11.41 -2.34 -1.28
N LEU A 132 -11.57 -3.37 -2.11
CA LEU A 132 -10.48 -4.27 -2.53
C LEU A 132 -10.20 -4.09 -4.02
N ALA A 133 -8.92 -3.91 -4.36
CA ALA A 133 -8.44 -3.98 -5.74
C ALA A 133 -7.27 -4.96 -5.80
N LEU A 134 -7.56 -6.19 -6.23
CA LEU A 134 -6.59 -7.28 -6.28
C LEU A 134 -6.37 -7.70 -7.74
N ASN A 135 -5.10 -7.82 -8.12
CA ASN A 135 -4.71 -8.41 -9.40
C ASN A 135 -4.22 -9.84 -9.20
N SER A 136 -4.63 -10.77 -10.07
CA SER A 136 -4.34 -12.21 -10.03
C SER A 136 -3.83 -12.69 -11.36
#